data_AF-A0A7K1AJP0-F1
#
_entry.id   AF-A0A7K1AJP0-F1
#
_cell.length_a   1.000
_cell.length_b   1.000
_cell.length_c   1.000
_cell.angle_alpha   90.00
_cell.angle_beta   90.00
_cell.angle_gamma   90.00
#
_symmetry.space_group_name_H-M   'P 1'
#
loop_
_entity.id
_entity.type
_entity.pdbx_description
1 polymer ?
#
loop_
_entity_poly.entity_id
_entity_poly.type
_entity_poly.pdbx_seq_one_letter_code
_entity_poly.pdbx_strand_id
1 'polypeptide(L)'
;MIVDVHSHVMWYPDHVAEDFAAEALASKLVKLEQSGGKAHVASLDLHSYDSTPEQHWDACKDIADRTIVFGLQAKATGVWVPNEVIATYVAQHSDKLVGWASVDPTQPGHVEELNHCV
;
A
#
# COMPACT_ATOMS: atom_id res chain seq x y z
N MET A 1 -4.12 22.19 9.48
CA MET A 1 -3.81 20.79 9.77
C MET A 1 -4.38 19.94 8.66
N ILE A 2 -3.53 19.22 7.92
CA ILE A 2 -3.89 18.30 6.82
C ILE A 2 -3.69 16.87 7.33
N VAL A 3 -4.72 16.04 7.16
CA VAL A 3 -4.67 14.60 7.47
C VAL A 3 -4.90 13.85 6.18
N ASP A 4 -3.91 13.08 5.75
CA ASP A 4 -4.09 12.10 4.68
C ASP A 4 -4.71 10.83 5.28
N VAL A 5 -5.94 10.55 4.86
CA VAL A 5 -6.72 9.44 5.40
C VAL A 5 -6.53 8.13 4.62
N HIS A 6 -5.72 8.10 3.55
CA HIS A 6 -5.59 6.90 2.75
C HIS A 6 -4.28 6.81 1.94
N SER A 7 -3.36 5.98 2.42
CA SER A 7 -2.13 5.64 1.72
C SER A 7 -1.79 4.15 1.91
N HIS A 8 -1.02 3.56 1.00
CA HIS A 8 -0.66 2.14 1.05
C HIS A 8 0.85 1.94 1.02
N VAL A 9 1.31 0.93 1.75
CA VAL A 9 2.68 0.41 1.68
C VAL A 9 2.62 -1.06 1.30
N MET A 10 3.14 -1.38 0.12
CA MET A 10 3.31 -2.73 -0.43
C MET A 10 4.30 -2.67 -1.58
N TRP A 11 5.06 -3.74 -1.80
CA TRP A 11 6.06 -3.81 -2.86
C TRP A 11 6.20 -5.23 -3.42
N TYR A 12 6.66 -5.31 -4.66
CA TYR A 12 7.00 -6.58 -5.30
C TYR A 12 8.46 -6.95 -4.96
N PRO A 13 8.78 -8.24 -4.77
CA PRO A 13 7.91 -9.42 -4.83
C PRO A 13 7.27 -9.82 -3.49
N ASP A 14 7.59 -9.13 -2.40
CA ASP A 14 7.29 -9.63 -1.05
C ASP A 14 5.79 -9.59 -0.71
N HIS A 15 5.08 -8.56 -1.17
CA HIS A 15 3.67 -8.33 -0.83
C HIS A 15 2.72 -8.42 -2.01
N VAL A 16 3.26 -8.46 -3.23
CA VAL A 16 2.51 -8.39 -4.47
C VAL A 16 2.94 -9.57 -5.34
N ALA A 17 1.98 -10.38 -5.76
CA ALA A 17 2.21 -11.50 -6.67
C ALA A 17 2.55 -11.01 -8.09
N GLU A 18 3.30 -11.85 -8.83
CA GLU A 18 3.71 -11.55 -10.20
C GLU A 18 2.53 -11.24 -11.12
N ASP A 19 1.45 -12.03 -11.06
CA ASP A 19 0.26 -11.80 -11.89
C ASP A 19 -0.39 -10.43 -11.60
N PHE A 20 -0.52 -10.05 -10.33
CA PHE A 20 -1.08 -8.74 -9.95
C PHE A 20 -0.17 -7.60 -10.43
N ALA A 21 1.14 -7.74 -10.26
CA ALA A 21 2.13 -6.77 -10.74
C ALA A 21 2.06 -6.59 -12.26
N ALA A 22 1.98 -7.69 -13.01
CA ALA A 22 1.87 -7.69 -14.47
C ALA A 22 0.55 -7.05 -14.94
N GLU A 23 -0.58 -7.40 -14.33
CA GLU A 23 -1.89 -6.82 -14.65
C GLU A 23 -1.95 -5.33 -14.31
N ALA A 24 -1.36 -4.92 -13.18
CA ALA A 24 -1.28 -3.52 -12.79
C ALA A 24 -0.43 -2.69 -13.78
N LEU A 25 0.69 -3.25 -14.25
CA LEU A 25 1.50 -2.63 -15.30
C LEU A 25 0.70 -2.49 -16.61
N ALA A 26 0.03 -3.56 -17.05
CA ALA A 26 -0.79 -3.53 -18.26
C ALA A 26 -1.91 -2.48 -18.16
N SER A 27 -2.63 -2.44 -17.04
CA SER A 27 -3.69 -1.47 -16.77
C SER A 27 -3.20 -0.03 -16.81
N LYS A 28 -2.02 0.23 -16.22
CA LYS A 28 -1.37 1.55 -16.24
C LYS A 28 -1.04 2.00 -17.67
N LEU A 29 -0.52 1.10 -18.51
CA LEU A 29 -0.20 1.41 -19.91
C LEU A 29 -1.45 1.72 -20.73
N VAL A 30 -2.53 0.94 -20.56
CA VAL A 30 -3.84 1.22 -21.18
C VAL A 30 -4.38 2.57 -20.73
N LYS A 31 -4.32 2.89 -19.43
CA LYS A 31 -4.74 4.19 -18.90
C LYS A 31 -3.95 5.35 -19.54
N LEU A 32 -2.64 5.19 -19.71
CA LEU A 32 -1.81 6.20 -20.33
C LEU A 32 -2.24 6.48 -21.78
N GLU A 33 -2.43 5.43 -22.57
CA GLU A 33 -2.92 5.51 -23.95
C GLU A 33 -4.30 6.19 -24.02
N GLN A 34 -5.28 5.68 -23.26
CA GLN A 34 -6.65 6.18 -23.27
C GLN A 34 -6.78 7.61 -22.77
N SER A 35 -5.87 8.04 -21.88
CA SER A 35 -5.83 9.42 -21.40
C SER A 35 -5.24 10.42 -22.41
N GLY A 36 -4.73 9.95 -23.56
CA GLY A 36 -3.96 10.77 -24.49
C GLY A 36 -2.66 11.28 -23.87
N GLY A 37 -2.02 10.48 -23.01
CA GLY A 37 -0.79 10.83 -22.31
C GLY A 37 -0.96 11.77 -21.11
N LYS A 38 -2.19 12.03 -20.65
CA LYS A 38 -2.45 12.92 -19.50
C LYS A 38 -2.31 12.24 -18.14
N ALA A 39 -2.34 10.92 -18.09
CA ALA A 39 -2.12 10.19 -16.84
C ALA A 39 -0.66 10.35 -16.38
N HIS A 40 -0.46 10.73 -15.12
CA HIS A 40 0.87 10.77 -14.53
C HIS A 40 1.39 9.36 -14.26
N VAL A 41 2.67 9.12 -14.61
CA VAL A 41 3.36 7.87 -14.38
C VAL A 41 4.83 8.14 -14.08
N ALA A 42 5.35 7.56 -13.00
CA ALA A 42 6.75 7.72 -12.61
C ALA A 42 7.71 6.86 -13.45
N SER A 43 7.26 5.68 -13.89
CA SER A 43 8.03 4.75 -14.71
C SER A 43 7.11 4.00 -15.67
N LEU A 44 7.53 3.82 -16.94
CA LEU A 44 6.80 3.00 -17.89
C LEU A 44 6.99 1.50 -17.64
N ASP A 45 8.11 1.10 -17.07
CA ASP A 45 8.51 -0.31 -16.93
C ASP A 45 8.01 -0.96 -15.62
N LEU A 46 7.66 -0.16 -14.60
CA LEU A 46 7.27 -0.65 -13.27
C LEU A 46 5.78 -0.44 -12.98
N HIS A 47 5.10 -1.36 -12.30
CA HIS A 47 3.71 -1.14 -11.86
C HIS A 47 3.61 -0.04 -10.80
N SER A 48 2.39 0.47 -10.56
CA SER A 48 2.17 1.56 -9.59
C SER A 48 2.11 1.11 -8.13
N TYR A 49 1.98 -0.19 -7.88
CA TYR A 49 1.85 -0.78 -6.53
C TYR A 49 3.19 -1.20 -5.94
N ASP A 50 4.16 -0.30 -5.95
CA ASP A 50 5.54 -0.57 -5.53
C ASP A 50 6.07 0.59 -4.67
N SER A 51 5.66 0.60 -3.41
CA SER A 51 6.00 1.64 -2.44
C SER A 51 6.61 1.01 -1.19
N THR A 52 7.91 1.19 -1.02
CA THR A 52 8.60 0.85 0.23
C THR A 52 8.26 1.85 1.33
N PRO A 53 8.52 1.51 2.62
CA PRO A 53 8.36 2.45 3.73
C PRO A 53 9.14 3.76 3.55
N GLU A 54 10.37 3.69 3.04
CA GLU A 54 11.23 4.87 2.80
C GLU A 54 10.62 5.79 1.74
N GLN A 55 10.20 5.22 0.59
CA GLN A 55 9.56 5.98 -0.48
C GLN A 55 8.25 6.62 -0.02
N HIS A 56 7.45 5.88 0.75
CA HIS A 56 6.22 6.41 1.33
C HIS A 56 6.51 7.56 2.29
N TRP A 57 7.50 7.42 3.17
CA TRP A 57 7.88 8.46 4.13
C TRP A 57 8.29 9.75 3.41
N ASP A 58 9.17 9.63 2.41
CA ASP A 58 9.60 10.78 1.60
C ASP A 58 8.43 11.47 0.90
N ALA A 59 7.43 10.71 0.46
CA ALA A 59 6.24 11.24 -0.20
C ALA A 59 5.30 12.01 0.74
N CYS A 60 5.26 11.70 2.05
CA CYS A 60 4.25 12.27 2.95
C CYS A 60 4.78 13.19 4.06
N LYS A 61 6.05 13.04 4.49
CA LYS A 61 6.60 13.68 5.71
C LYS A 61 6.44 15.20 5.78
N ASP A 62 6.52 15.86 4.63
CA ASP A 62 6.45 17.33 4.48
C ASP A 62 5.11 17.82 3.91
N ILE A 63 4.19 16.91 3.55
CA ILE A 63 2.91 17.24 2.92
C ILE A 63 1.75 17.21 3.93
N ALA A 64 1.72 16.20 4.80
CA ALA A 64 0.64 15.99 5.75
C ALA A 64 1.14 16.09 7.21
N ASP A 65 0.27 16.61 8.08
CA ASP A 65 0.52 16.62 9.53
C ASP A 65 0.35 15.22 10.13
N ARG A 66 -0.55 14.42 9.54
CA ARG A 66 -0.77 13.00 9.84
C ARG A 66 -1.11 12.23 8.57
N THR A 67 -0.65 10.98 8.49
CA THR A 67 -0.97 10.08 7.37
C THR A 67 -1.38 8.71 7.89
N ILE A 68 -2.53 8.22 7.41
CA ILE A 68 -2.99 6.85 7.67
C ILE A 68 -2.35 5.91 6.66
N VAL A 69 -1.63 4.90 7.17
CA VAL A 69 -0.90 3.91 6.37
C VAL A 69 -1.59 2.57 6.45
N PHE A 70 -1.95 2.03 5.30
CA PHE A 70 -2.57 0.73 5.14
C PHE A 70 -1.56 -0.28 4.58
N GLY A 71 -1.66 -1.51 5.09
CA GLY A 71 -1.33 -2.69 4.30
C GLY A 71 -2.57 -3.21 3.57
N LEU A 72 -2.43 -4.30 2.84
CA LEU A 72 -3.57 -4.98 2.23
C LEU A 72 -3.42 -6.50 2.36
N GLN A 73 -4.32 -7.12 3.10
CA GLN A 73 -4.51 -8.57 3.13
C GLN A 73 -5.66 -8.92 2.17
N ALA A 74 -5.31 -9.23 0.92
CA ALA A 74 -6.26 -9.58 -0.14
C ALA A 74 -5.71 -10.77 -0.93
N LYS A 75 -5.63 -11.93 -0.26
CA LYS A 75 -4.94 -13.11 -0.80
C LYS A 75 -5.51 -13.57 -2.14
N ALA A 76 -6.83 -13.47 -2.32
CA ALA A 76 -7.51 -13.85 -3.55
C ALA A 76 -7.09 -13.02 -4.77
N THR A 77 -6.57 -11.81 -4.58
CA THR A 77 -6.05 -10.93 -5.65
C THR A 77 -4.53 -10.93 -5.72
N GLY A 78 -3.84 -11.78 -4.95
CA GLY A 78 -2.38 -11.84 -4.95
C GLY A 78 -1.69 -10.70 -4.18
N VAL A 79 -2.37 -10.03 -3.25
CA VAL A 79 -1.75 -9.03 -2.37
C VAL A 79 -1.79 -9.51 -0.93
N TRP A 80 -0.65 -9.49 -0.26
CA TRP A 80 -0.54 -9.87 1.14
C TRP A 80 0.52 -9.07 1.87
N VAL A 81 0.09 -8.08 2.64
CA VAL A 81 0.96 -7.31 3.55
C VAL A 81 0.69 -7.77 4.98
N PRO A 82 1.67 -8.37 5.68
CA PRO A 82 1.55 -8.65 7.11
C PRO A 82 1.33 -7.37 7.93
N ASN A 83 0.48 -7.40 8.94
CA ASN A 83 0.18 -6.21 9.75
C ASN A 83 1.43 -5.69 10.49
N GLU A 84 2.37 -6.58 10.81
CA GLU A 84 3.65 -6.27 11.45
C GLU A 84 4.54 -5.37 10.59
N VAL A 85 4.44 -5.45 9.25
CA VAL A 85 5.18 -4.56 8.35
C VAL A 85 4.72 -3.13 8.57
N ILE A 86 3.41 -2.91 8.64
CA ILE A 86 2.82 -1.60 8.87
C ILE A 86 3.10 -1.15 10.30
N ALA A 87 2.88 -2.00 11.30
CA ALA A 87 3.14 -1.68 12.70
C ALA A 87 4.60 -1.26 12.94
N THR A 88 5.55 -2.01 12.37
CA THR A 88 6.99 -1.70 12.46
C THR A 88 7.33 -0.38 11.78
N TYR A 89 6.75 -0.10 10.62
CA TYR A 89 6.98 1.14 9.91
C TYR A 89 6.41 2.34 10.68
N VAL A 90 5.13 2.31 11.07
CA VAL A 90 4.50 3.46 11.76
C VAL A 90 5.12 3.73 13.12
N ALA A 91 5.68 2.72 13.80
CA ALA A 91 6.42 2.92 15.04
C ALA A 91 7.65 3.84 14.87
N GLN A 92 8.28 3.87 13.69
CA GLN A 92 9.44 4.72 13.40
C GLN A 92 9.09 6.21 13.33
N HIS A 93 7.83 6.54 13.02
CA HIS A 93 7.32 7.90 12.86
C HIS A 93 5.95 8.04 13.51
N SER A 94 5.78 7.53 14.73
CA SER A 94 4.48 7.45 15.43
C SER A 94 3.86 8.81 15.76
N ASP A 95 4.65 9.88 15.70
CA ASP A 95 4.18 11.26 15.79
C ASP A 95 3.50 11.74 14.51
N LYS A 96 3.63 11.03 13.38
CA LYS A 96 3.09 11.43 12.06
C LYS A 96 2.26 10.35 11.37
N LEU A 97 2.59 9.08 11.58
CA LEU A 97 1.96 7.95 10.90
C LEU A 97 0.98 7.22 11.82
N VAL A 98 -0.14 6.78 11.26
CA VAL A 98 -1.15 5.97 11.95
C VAL A 98 -1.37 4.71 11.13
N GLY A 99 -1.00 3.54 11.67
CA GLY A 99 -1.19 2.25 11.00
C GLY A 99 -2.63 1.78 11.11
N TRP A 100 -3.22 1.32 10.02
CA TRP A 100 -4.51 0.63 10.02
C TRP A 100 -4.32 -0.81 9.59
N ALA A 101 -4.80 -1.73 10.42
CA ALA A 101 -4.73 -3.15 10.15
C ALA A 101 -5.61 -3.54 8.97
N SER A 102 -5.14 -4.53 8.21
CA SER A 102 -5.91 -5.20 7.19
C SER A 102 -6.10 -6.65 7.60
N VAL A 103 -7.32 -7.14 7.50
CA VAL A 103 -7.66 -8.52 7.86
C VAL A 103 -8.48 -9.10 6.71
N ASP A 104 -8.02 -10.20 6.15
CA ASP A 104 -8.79 -10.96 5.16
C ASP A 104 -9.83 -11.84 5.89
N PRO A 105 -11.14 -11.53 5.79
CA PRO A 105 -12.19 -12.28 6.51
C PRO A 105 -12.37 -13.71 6.00
N THR A 106 -11.72 -14.09 4.89
CA THR A 106 -11.74 -15.46 4.36
C THR A 106 -10.69 -16.36 5.00
N GLN A 107 -9.71 -15.79 5.72
CA GLN A 107 -8.68 -16.59 6.39
C GLN A 107 -9.20 -17.19 7.71
N PRO A 108 -8.77 -18.40 8.07
CA PRO A 108 -8.94 -18.91 9.42
C PRO A 108 -8.29 -17.98 10.44
N GLY A 109 -8.94 -17.72 11.57
CA GLY A 109 -8.38 -16.87 12.63
C GLY A 109 -8.53 -15.36 12.41
N HIS A 110 -9.30 -14.91 11.42
CA HIS A 110 -9.43 -13.49 11.09
C HIS A 110 -9.97 -12.63 12.25
N VAL A 111 -10.84 -13.18 13.12
CA VAL A 111 -11.33 -12.45 14.30
C VAL A 111 -10.22 -12.29 15.33
N GLU A 112 -9.42 -13.33 15.55
CA GLU A 112 -8.26 -13.31 16.44
C GLU A 112 -7.20 -12.32 15.93
N GLU A 113 -6.94 -12.30 14.63
CA GLU A 113 -6.05 -11.33 13.98
C GLU A 113 -6.56 -9.89 14.17
N LEU A 114 -7.86 -9.65 13.96
CA LEU A 114 -8.45 -8.34 14.22
C LEU A 114 -8.25 -7.91 15.68
N ASN A 115 -8.48 -8.81 16.64
CA ASN A 115 -8.29 -8.54 18.06
C ASN A 115 -6.81 -8.32 18.42
N HIS A 116 -5.88 -8.99 17.74
CA HIS A 116 -4.44 -8.78 17.92
C HIS A 116 -4.01 -7.36 17.52
N CYS A 117 -4.67 -6.78 16.52
CA CYS A 117 -4.33 -5.48 15.96
C CYS A 117 -4.86 -4.25 16.72
N VAL A 118 -5.71 -4.45 17.74
CA VAL A 118 -6.39 -3.38 18.52
C VAL A 118 -5.57 -2.93 19.72
#